data_AF-A0A1N6YE56-F1
#
_entry.id   AF-A0A1N6YE56-F1
#
_cell.length_a   1.000
_cell.length_b   1.000
_cell.length_c   1.000
_cell.angle_alpha   90.00
_cell.angle_beta   90.00
_cell.angle_gamma   90.00
#
_symmetry.space_group_name_H-M   'P 1'
#
loop_
_entity.id
_entity.type
_entity.pdbx_description
1 polymer ?
#
loop_
_entity_poly.entity_id
_entity_poly.type
_entity_poly.pdbx_seq_one_letter_code
_entity_poly.pdbx_strand_id
1 'polypeptide(L)' 'MRNKKTMQQKKRLYSDELKSEAVKMVNEQGLSQSEVGLRLSIPKGTIASWVVAAKSGKG' A
#
# COMPACT_ATOMS: atom_id res chain seq x y z
N MET A 1 -18.29 24.41 2.98
CA MET A 1 -18.58 23.01 2.60
C MET A 1 -17.79 22.66 1.33
N ARG A 2 -17.21 21.45 1.28
CA ARG A 2 -16.54 20.77 0.13
C ARG A 2 -15.04 21.08 -0.10
N ASN A 3 -14.25 20.43 0.76
CA ASN A 3 -13.02 19.66 0.51
C ASN A 3 -12.15 20.08 -0.69
N LYS A 4 -11.14 20.89 -0.41
CA LYS A 4 -9.90 20.95 -1.20
C LYS A 4 -9.16 19.60 -1.04
N LYS A 5 -9.64 18.53 -1.68
CA LYS A 5 -8.82 17.34 -1.95
C LYS A 5 -7.76 17.80 -2.94
N THR A 6 -6.58 18.07 -2.40
CA THR A 6 -5.42 18.67 -3.04
C THR A 6 -5.07 17.97 -4.35
N MET A 7 -5.07 18.76 -5.43
CA MET A 7 -4.42 18.45 -6.69
C MET A 7 -2.92 18.32 -6.46
N GLN A 8 -2.37 17.23 -6.98
CA GLN A 8 -1.04 17.13 -7.59
C GLN A 8 0.19 17.41 -6.71
N GLN A 9 0.87 16.33 -6.34
CA GLN A 9 2.32 16.30 -6.58
C GLN A 9 2.78 14.94 -7.10
N LYS A 10 3.24 14.98 -8.35
CA LYS A 10 3.94 13.93 -9.09
C LYS A 10 5.03 13.28 -8.25
N LYS A 11 4.71 12.10 -7.76
CA LYS A 11 5.66 11.00 -7.63
C LYS A 11 4.83 9.76 -7.89
N ARG A 12 5.27 8.87 -8.78
CA ARG A 12 4.65 7.55 -8.96
C ARG A 12 4.91 6.70 -7.71
N LEU A 13 4.36 7.13 -6.58
CA LEU A 13 4.54 6.56 -5.25
C LEU A 13 3.14 6.40 -4.71
N TYR A 14 2.72 5.13 -4.72
CA TYR A 14 1.44 4.67 -4.20
C TYR A 14 1.09 5.39 -2.88
N SER A 15 -0.16 5.84 -2.75
CA SER A 15 -0.65 6.51 -1.55
C SER A 15 -0.46 5.65 -0.30
N ASP A 16 -0.25 6.26 0.86
CA ASP A 16 -0.19 5.55 2.16
C ASP A 16 -1.45 4.70 2.43
N GLU A 17 -2.59 5.08 1.86
CA GLU A 17 -3.82 4.26 1.84
C GLU A 17 -3.59 2.92 1.12
N LEU A 18 -2.99 2.91 -0.08
CA LEU A 18 -2.68 1.66 -0.80
C LEU A 18 -1.66 0.80 -0.06
N LYS A 19 -0.67 1.44 0.56
CA LYS A 19 0.33 0.75 1.39
C LYS A 19 -0.36 0.06 2.58
N SER A 20 -1.20 0.79 3.30
CA SER A 20 -1.92 0.28 4.46
C SER A 20 -2.91 -0.81 4.07
N GLU A 21 -3.66 -0.61 2.97
CA GLU A 21 -4.60 -1.60 2.43
C GLU A 21 -3.86 -2.90 2.05
N ALA A 22 -2.72 -2.79 1.35
CA ALA A 22 -1.91 -3.95 1.00
C ALA A 22 -1.41 -4.72 2.22
N VAL A 23 -0.86 -4.00 3.21
CA VAL A 23 -0.36 -4.61 4.45
C VAL A 23 -1.50 -5.25 5.24
N LYS A 24 -2.67 -4.62 5.27
CA LYS A 24 -3.88 -5.14 5.91
C LYS A 24 -4.38 -6.40 5.23
N MET A 25 -4.43 -6.44 3.89
CA MET A 25 -4.77 -7.67 3.16
C MET A 25 -3.79 -8.82 3.46
N VAL A 26 -2.49 -8.55 3.56
CA VAL A 26 -1.50 -9.60 3.88
C VAL A 26 -1.62 -10.05 5.35
N ASN A 27 -1.70 -9.10 6.30
CA ASN A 27 -1.66 -9.41 7.73
C ASN A 27 -3.01 -9.85 8.30
N GLU A 28 -4.12 -9.24 7.89
CA GLU A 28 -5.46 -9.55 8.42
C GLU A 28 -6.19 -10.61 7.59
N GLN A 29 -6.11 -10.53 6.26
CA GLN A 29 -6.80 -11.49 5.38
C GLN A 29 -5.91 -12.72 5.06
N GLY A 30 -4.64 -12.70 5.48
CA GLY A 30 -3.70 -13.79 5.21
C GLY A 30 -3.36 -13.96 3.72
N LEU A 31 -3.64 -12.94 2.89
CA LEU A 31 -3.41 -13.03 1.45
C LEU A 31 -1.91 -13.01 1.13
N SER A 32 -1.54 -13.74 0.09
CA SER A 32 -0.15 -13.71 -0.40
C SER A 32 0.17 -12.37 -1.06
N GLN A 33 1.40 -11.89 -0.88
CA GLN A 33 1.88 -10.64 -1.47
C GLN A 33 1.67 -10.58 -2.99
N SER A 34 1.74 -11.73 -3.68
CA SER A 34 1.47 -11.82 -5.12
C SER A 34 0.01 -11.55 -5.44
N GLU A 35 -0.93 -12.07 -4.63
CA GLU A 35 -2.36 -11.90 -4.85
C GLU A 35 -2.79 -10.46 -4.56
N VAL A 36 -2.30 -9.89 -3.47
CA VAL A 36 -2.49 -8.46 -3.15
C VAL A 36 -1.89 -7.58 -4.25
N GLY A 37 -0.72 -7.95 -4.77
CA GLY A 37 -0.09 -7.29 -5.89
C GLY A 37 -0.94 -7.32 -7.16
N LEU A 38 -1.51 -8.47 -7.51
CA LEU A 38 -2.42 -8.58 -8.65
C LEU A 38 -3.69 -7.73 -8.46
N ARG A 39 -4.27 -7.75 -7.25
CA ARG A 39 -5.52 -7.04 -6.93
C ARG A 39 -5.37 -5.52 -6.97
N LEU A 40 -4.24 -5.01 -6.50
CA LEU A 40 -3.93 -3.59 -6.48
C LEU A 40 -3.15 -3.13 -7.74
N SER A 41 -2.80 -4.06 -8.65
CA SER A 41 -1.92 -3.82 -9.79
C SER A 41 -0.54 -3.25 -9.37
N ILE A 42 0.03 -3.83 -8.31
CA ILE A 42 1.28 -3.44 -7.69
C ILE A 42 2.26 -4.62 -7.76
N PRO A 43 3.51 -4.41 -8.19
CA PRO A 43 4.48 -5.47 -8.19
C PRO A 43 4.72 -6.00 -6.78
N LYS A 44 4.83 -7.33 -6.66
CA LYS A 44 5.07 -8.04 -5.40
C LYS A 44 6.22 -7.42 -4.59
N GLY A 45 7.29 -6.98 -5.25
CA GLY A 45 8.45 -6.35 -4.59
C GLY A 45 8.08 -5.08 -3.80
N THR A 46 7.14 -4.29 -4.30
CA THR A 46 6.63 -3.10 -3.59
C THR A 46 5.80 -3.52 -2.37
N ILE A 47 4.91 -4.50 -2.53
CA ILE A 47 4.11 -5.05 -1.43
C ILE A 47 5.02 -5.62 -0.32
N ALA A 48 6.06 -6.37 -0.71
CA ALA A 48 7.04 -6.91 0.23
C ALA A 48 7.75 -5.79 1.01
N SER A 49 8.22 -4.75 0.32
CA SER A 49 8.85 -3.57 0.95
C SER A 49 7.91 -2.90 1.97
N TRP A 50 6.62 -2.80 1.66
CA TRP A 50 5.62 -2.24 2.56
C TRP A 50 5.32 -3.09 3.78
N VAL A 51 5.18 -4.41 3.61
CA VAL A 51 4.97 -5.33 4.72
C VAL A 51 6.16 -5.32 5.67
N VAL A 52 7.39 -5.27 5.13
CA VAL A 52 8.61 -5.15 5.94
C VAL A 52 8.64 -3.81 6.67
N ALA A 53 8.38 -2.69 5.98
CA ALA A 53 8.34 -1.37 6.61
C ALA A 53 7.29 -1.28 7.74
N ALA A 54 6.11 -1.90 7.54
CA ALA A 54 5.06 -1.97 8.56
C ALA A 54 5.47 -2.84 9.76
N LYS A 55 6.19 -3.96 9.53
CA LYS A 55 6.72 -4.81 10.60
C LYS A 55 7.86 -4.15 11.38
N SER A 56 8.68 -3.34 10.72
CA SER A 56 9.83 -2.67 11.35
C SER A 56 9.47 -1.46 12.23
N GLY A 57 8.18 -1.12 12.40
CA GLY A 57 7.75 -0.01 13.25
C GLY A 57 8.19 1.37 12.79
N LYS A 58 8.69 1.49 11.55
CA LYS A 58 9.12 2.75 10.93
C LYS A 58 7.95 3.30 10.11
N GLY A 59 6.89 3.65 10.82
CA GLY A 59 5.74 4.42 10.34
C GLY A 59 5.89 5.87 10.77
#